data_AF-A0A7X0EDM9-F1
#
_entry.id   AF-A0A7X0EDM9-F1
#
_cell.length_a   1.000
_cell.length_b   1.000
_cell.length_c   1.000
_cell.angle_alpha   90.00
_cell.angle_beta   90.00
_cell.angle_gamma   90.00
#
_symmetry.space_group_name_H-M   'P 1'
#
loop_
_entity.id
_entity.type
_entity.pdbx_description
1 polymer ?
#
loop_
_entity_poly.entity_id
_entity_poly.type
_entity_poly.pdbx_seq_one_letter_code
_entity_poly.pdbx_strand_id
1 'polypeptide(L)'
;MRLSIAKCVWGARYVQTMLALNLPSLLASGNIPAAVQRMPLEHVLVTTAEDCAVIEASPVYQALAALIPCRIIPLDETPVSADYDGIIDRMNRAHVQIMADCRATGAAWVFDQPDHIWGNGSLDHLAELAQRGVRCAMFAGIRTNRQQMESVLAHWRQGNTIDIGRDALLRLSIEHMHFHDQTRFWGAPLGAMGPHHLNWRVSPHSFLRRVFYAQPFLMAVPPAAVAPGRSVDLDYVEHAYPADALHHIRSSRDFLVVEVSDRWQFKEQTRPPFTVPYLATWAGQYVSDRQMAVFDQPIRFQADDTPDRRWDRLIRHSAAVAAAVARARDLRRTQEALAGDHPLLAALLGRLLRDDTAHRRVPLFETADFLAPSTETLEAWLDLPVPQLLRQVLGRLVTSADSGTVRSLGGAPLNVRRAGDDLWVDGRAMRLVAIPGAVRLFVATDA
;
A
#
# COMPACT_ATOMS: atom_id res chain seq x y z
N MET A 1 -2.32 -28.62 -0.26
CA MET A 1 -2.42 -27.41 -1.09
C MET A 1 -1.25 -27.39 -2.07
N ARG A 2 -1.49 -27.09 -3.34
CA ARG A 2 -0.46 -26.91 -4.38
C ARG A 2 -0.27 -25.41 -4.61
N LEU A 3 0.94 -24.97 -4.98
CA LEU A 3 1.17 -23.61 -5.46
C LEU A 3 1.25 -23.57 -6.98
N SER A 4 0.58 -22.62 -7.59
CA SER A 4 0.71 -22.26 -8.99
C SER A 4 1.47 -20.94 -9.09
N ILE A 5 2.71 -20.99 -9.58
CA ILE A 5 3.51 -19.80 -9.91
C ILE A 5 3.00 -19.32 -11.26
N ALA A 6 2.00 -18.45 -11.21
CA ALA A 6 1.24 -18.08 -12.39
C ALA A 6 1.40 -16.60 -12.71
N LYS A 7 1.65 -16.30 -13.99
CA LYS A 7 1.78 -14.92 -14.49
C LYS A 7 1.28 -14.81 -15.92
N CYS A 8 0.87 -13.61 -16.29
CA CYS A 8 0.67 -13.26 -17.69
C CYS A 8 1.92 -12.61 -18.27
N VAL A 9 2.25 -12.93 -19.51
CA VAL A 9 3.39 -12.34 -20.22
C VAL A 9 3.04 -12.25 -21.70
N TRP A 10 3.34 -11.13 -22.34
CA TRP A 10 3.25 -11.00 -23.80
C TRP A 10 4.13 -9.86 -24.30
N GLY A 11 4.52 -9.96 -25.57
CA GLY A 11 5.37 -9.00 -26.24
C GLY A 11 6.85 -9.21 -25.92
N ALA A 12 7.66 -9.07 -26.98
CA ALA A 12 9.09 -9.39 -26.97
C ALA A 12 9.87 -8.86 -25.75
N ARG A 13 9.59 -7.62 -25.33
CA ARG A 13 10.26 -7.00 -24.18
C ARG A 13 10.00 -7.73 -22.85
N TYR A 14 8.74 -8.05 -22.55
CA TYR A 14 8.39 -8.71 -21.29
C TYR A 14 8.79 -10.19 -21.31
N VAL A 15 8.64 -10.87 -22.46
CA VAL A 15 9.15 -12.23 -22.64
C VAL A 15 10.66 -12.28 -22.43
N GLN A 16 11.42 -11.38 -23.05
CA GLN A 16 12.87 -11.31 -22.86
C GLN A 16 13.24 -11.01 -21.41
N THR A 17 12.56 -10.07 -20.75
CA THR A 17 12.80 -9.75 -19.33
C THR A 17 12.56 -10.98 -18.45
N MET A 18 11.47 -11.71 -18.70
CA MET A 18 11.13 -12.92 -17.95
C MET A 18 12.19 -14.01 -18.11
N LEU A 19 12.58 -14.30 -19.35
CA LEU A 19 13.58 -15.32 -19.66
C LEU A 19 14.99 -14.91 -19.18
N ALA A 20 15.32 -13.63 -19.24
CA ALA A 20 16.63 -13.14 -18.85
C ALA A 20 16.78 -12.96 -17.34
N LEU A 21 15.74 -12.56 -16.61
CA LEU A 21 15.90 -12.14 -15.20
C LEU A 21 15.00 -12.94 -14.26
N ASN A 22 13.71 -13.02 -14.56
CA ASN A 22 12.72 -13.62 -13.66
C ASN A 22 12.94 -15.13 -13.47
N LEU A 23 12.83 -15.93 -14.54
CA LEU A 23 12.98 -17.39 -14.44
C LEU A 23 14.37 -17.78 -13.89
N PRO A 24 15.48 -17.17 -14.33
CA PRO A 24 16.78 -17.48 -13.74
C PRO A 24 16.86 -17.23 -12.23
N SER A 25 16.22 -16.17 -11.72
CA SER A 25 16.19 -15.91 -10.27
C SER A 25 15.33 -16.92 -9.50
N LEU A 26 14.24 -17.40 -10.10
CA LEU A 26 13.41 -18.46 -9.53
C LEU A 26 14.12 -19.82 -9.50
N LEU A 27 15.07 -20.06 -10.41
CA LEU A 27 15.91 -21.26 -10.43
C LEU A 27 17.09 -21.22 -9.44
N ALA A 28 17.23 -20.18 -8.63
CA ALA A 28 18.20 -20.15 -7.55
C ALA A 28 17.95 -21.27 -6.54
N SER A 29 19.02 -21.80 -5.94
CA SER A 29 19.00 -23.01 -5.09
C SER A 29 17.97 -22.99 -3.96
N GLY A 30 17.71 -21.83 -3.34
CA GLY A 30 16.72 -21.63 -2.30
C GLY A 30 15.34 -21.14 -2.78
N ASN A 31 15.07 -21.13 -4.08
CA ASN A 31 13.75 -20.80 -4.63
C ASN A 31 13.01 -22.07 -5.08
N ILE A 32 12.76 -22.28 -6.38
CA ILE A 32 12.00 -23.45 -6.85
C ILE A 32 12.61 -24.77 -6.35
N PRO A 33 13.92 -25.02 -6.47
CA PRO A 33 14.54 -26.26 -6.00
C PRO A 33 14.30 -26.57 -4.52
N ALA A 34 14.23 -25.54 -3.65
CA ALA A 34 13.93 -25.71 -2.23
C ALA A 34 12.41 -25.84 -1.99
N ALA A 35 11.60 -24.98 -2.61
CA ALA A 35 10.16 -24.93 -2.39
C ALA A 35 9.43 -26.23 -2.81
N VAL A 36 9.90 -26.92 -3.87
CA VAL A 36 9.34 -28.22 -4.28
C VAL A 36 9.49 -29.31 -3.23
N GLN A 37 10.48 -29.20 -2.33
CA GLN A 37 10.66 -30.14 -1.23
C GLN A 37 9.60 -29.97 -0.13
N ARG A 38 8.92 -28.81 -0.09
CA ARG A 38 7.88 -28.49 0.89
C ARG A 38 6.48 -28.81 0.38
N MET A 39 6.22 -28.51 -0.88
CA MET A 39 4.89 -28.68 -1.47
C MET A 39 4.92 -28.79 -2.98
N PRO A 40 3.87 -29.40 -3.59
CA PRO A 40 3.75 -29.44 -5.04
C PRO A 40 3.68 -28.03 -5.63
N LEU A 41 4.50 -27.81 -6.66
CA LEU A 41 4.53 -26.57 -7.45
C LEU A 41 4.17 -26.87 -8.89
N GLU A 42 3.62 -25.88 -9.56
CA GLU A 42 3.56 -25.80 -11.02
C GLU A 42 3.86 -24.37 -11.46
N HIS A 43 4.26 -24.21 -12.72
CA HIS A 43 4.41 -22.91 -13.36
C HIS A 43 3.39 -22.77 -14.49
N VAL A 44 2.61 -21.69 -14.46
CA VAL A 44 1.53 -21.45 -15.43
C VAL A 44 1.74 -20.10 -16.08
N LEU A 45 1.77 -20.09 -17.41
CA LEU A 45 1.86 -18.85 -18.19
C LEU A 45 0.56 -18.60 -18.92
N VAL A 46 0.07 -17.37 -18.87
CA VAL A 46 -0.94 -16.87 -19.81
C VAL A 46 -0.25 -15.98 -20.83
N THR A 47 -0.22 -16.39 -22.10
CA THR A 47 0.55 -15.70 -23.15
C THR A 47 -0.07 -15.86 -24.54
N THR A 48 0.41 -15.07 -25.51
CA THR A 48 0.04 -15.20 -26.93
C THR A 48 0.66 -16.46 -27.55
N ALA A 49 0.09 -16.93 -28.67
CA ALA A 49 0.63 -18.07 -29.41
C ALA A 49 2.03 -17.78 -29.99
N GLU A 50 2.30 -16.55 -30.42
CA GLU A 50 3.61 -16.11 -30.91
C GLU A 50 4.68 -16.21 -29.82
N ASP A 51 4.39 -15.65 -28.65
CA ASP A 51 5.32 -15.63 -27.52
C ASP A 51 5.52 -17.03 -26.92
N CYS A 52 4.52 -17.92 -27.01
CA CYS A 52 4.60 -19.32 -26.57
C CYS A 52 5.79 -20.04 -27.21
N ALA A 53 5.94 -19.94 -28.54
CA ALA A 53 7.02 -20.61 -29.27
C ALA A 53 8.41 -20.13 -28.83
N VAL A 54 8.56 -18.83 -28.55
CA VAL A 54 9.80 -18.24 -28.05
C VAL A 54 10.13 -18.75 -26.64
N ILE A 55 9.12 -18.85 -25.78
CA ILE A 55 9.28 -19.30 -24.40
C ILE A 55 9.66 -20.78 -24.34
N GLU A 56 8.97 -21.64 -25.08
CA GLU A 56 9.21 -23.09 -25.08
C GLU A 56 10.59 -23.46 -25.68
N ALA A 57 11.07 -22.68 -26.64
CA ALA A 57 12.40 -22.83 -27.22
C ALA A 57 13.54 -22.39 -26.27
N SER A 58 13.22 -21.71 -25.16
CA SER A 58 14.23 -21.12 -24.28
C SER A 58 14.89 -22.15 -23.34
N PRO A 59 16.24 -22.19 -23.26
CA PRO A 59 16.94 -23.11 -22.35
C PRO A 59 16.56 -22.94 -20.86
N VAL A 60 16.27 -21.71 -20.42
CA VAL A 60 15.86 -21.47 -19.02
C VAL A 60 14.47 -22.04 -18.73
N TYR A 61 13.55 -21.96 -19.70
CA TYR A 61 12.21 -22.54 -19.53
C TYR A 61 12.26 -24.06 -19.55
N GLN A 62 13.13 -24.64 -20.38
CA GLN A 62 13.38 -26.08 -20.38
C GLN A 62 13.99 -26.55 -19.06
N ALA A 63 14.92 -25.79 -18.48
CA ALA A 63 15.48 -26.07 -17.16
C ALA A 63 14.40 -26.01 -16.06
N LEU A 64 13.47 -25.07 -16.15
CA LEU A 64 12.32 -24.99 -15.25
C LEU A 64 11.37 -26.21 -15.41
N ALA A 65 11.04 -26.57 -16.65
CA ALA A 65 10.16 -27.69 -16.96
C ALA A 65 10.74 -29.06 -16.53
N ALA A 66 12.06 -29.15 -16.41
CA ALA A 66 12.73 -30.32 -15.85
C ALA A 66 12.56 -30.46 -14.32
N LEU A 67 12.21 -29.37 -13.62
CA LEU A 67 12.03 -29.36 -12.16
C LEU A 67 10.57 -29.48 -11.73
N ILE A 68 9.65 -28.82 -12.44
CA ILE A 68 8.22 -28.76 -12.09
C ILE A 68 7.34 -28.81 -13.34
N PRO A 69 6.07 -29.25 -13.21
CA PRO A 69 5.10 -29.13 -14.29
C PRO A 69 4.97 -27.69 -14.78
N CYS A 70 5.06 -27.51 -16.10
CA CYS A 70 4.86 -26.23 -16.78
C CYS A 70 3.64 -26.32 -17.69
N ARG A 71 2.77 -25.31 -17.67
CA ARG A 71 1.61 -25.18 -18.56
C ARG A 71 1.52 -23.80 -19.16
N ILE A 72 1.01 -23.74 -20.37
CA ILE A 72 0.70 -22.49 -21.07
C ILE A 72 -0.80 -22.47 -21.36
N ILE A 73 -1.46 -21.38 -20.95
CA ILE A 73 -2.86 -21.08 -21.22
C ILE A 73 -2.88 -19.97 -22.29
N PRO A 74 -3.59 -20.16 -23.41
CA PRO A 74 -3.73 -19.10 -24.40
C PRO A 74 -4.38 -17.85 -23.78
N LEU A 75 -3.74 -16.70 -24.00
CA LEU A 75 -4.29 -15.40 -23.62
C LEU A 75 -5.56 -15.09 -24.41
N ASP A 76 -6.58 -14.54 -23.76
CA ASP A 76 -7.71 -13.95 -24.46
C ASP A 76 -7.25 -12.75 -25.29
N GLU A 77 -7.31 -12.89 -26.62
CA GLU A 77 -6.88 -11.87 -27.59
C GLU A 77 -8.04 -11.00 -28.09
N THR A 78 -9.19 -11.04 -27.42
CA THR A 78 -10.29 -10.12 -27.70
C THR A 78 -9.76 -8.68 -27.70
N PRO A 79 -10.01 -7.88 -28.77
CA PRO A 79 -9.44 -6.54 -28.90
C PRO A 79 -9.71 -5.64 -27.69
N VAL A 80 -8.71 -4.84 -27.35
CA VAL A 80 -8.75 -3.79 -26.32
C VAL A 80 -8.31 -2.47 -26.92
N SER A 81 -8.50 -1.36 -26.22
CA SER A 81 -7.92 -0.07 -26.63
C SER A 81 -6.39 -0.19 -26.76
N ALA A 82 -5.79 0.58 -27.66
CA ALA A 82 -4.33 0.61 -27.83
C ALA A 82 -3.62 1.48 -26.77
N ASP A 83 -4.39 2.19 -25.95
CA ASP A 83 -3.88 3.02 -24.85
C ASP A 83 -3.50 2.20 -23.61
N TYR A 84 -3.07 2.90 -22.57
CA TYR A 84 -2.70 2.30 -21.29
C TYR A 84 -3.86 1.53 -20.64
N ASP A 85 -5.08 2.05 -20.74
CA ASP A 85 -6.25 1.42 -20.13
C ASP A 85 -6.58 0.09 -20.80
N GLY A 86 -6.42 -0.01 -22.13
CA GLY A 86 -6.56 -1.27 -22.84
C GLY A 86 -5.49 -2.30 -22.49
N ILE A 87 -4.25 -1.87 -22.22
CA ILE A 87 -3.18 -2.77 -21.71
C ILE A 87 -3.55 -3.32 -20.34
N ILE A 88 -4.06 -2.46 -19.44
CA ILE A 88 -4.50 -2.87 -18.10
C ILE A 88 -5.71 -3.82 -18.18
N ASP A 89 -6.67 -3.55 -19.07
CA ASP A 89 -7.81 -4.44 -19.28
C ASP A 89 -7.36 -5.83 -19.75
N ARG A 90 -6.45 -5.90 -20.73
CA ARG A 90 -5.89 -7.18 -21.19
C ARG A 90 -5.17 -7.94 -20.09
N MET A 91 -4.39 -7.23 -19.26
CA MET A 91 -3.73 -7.80 -18.09
C MET A 91 -4.73 -8.39 -17.09
N ASN A 92 -5.82 -7.66 -16.81
CA ASN A 92 -6.85 -8.10 -15.88
C ASN A 92 -7.60 -9.34 -16.39
N ARG A 93 -7.88 -9.43 -17.69
CA ARG A 93 -8.46 -10.65 -18.29
C ARG A 93 -7.54 -11.85 -18.10
N ALA A 94 -6.24 -11.68 -18.32
CA ALA A 94 -5.26 -12.74 -18.07
C ALA A 94 -5.22 -13.16 -16.59
N HIS A 95 -5.26 -12.22 -15.66
CA HIS A 95 -5.37 -12.52 -14.23
C HIS A 95 -6.66 -13.28 -13.89
N VAL A 96 -7.79 -12.93 -14.50
CA VAL A 96 -9.07 -13.66 -14.36
C VAL A 96 -8.94 -15.10 -14.86
N GLN A 97 -8.25 -15.33 -16.00
CA GLN A 97 -7.94 -16.69 -16.49
C GLN A 97 -7.09 -17.47 -15.47
N ILE A 98 -6.06 -16.85 -14.90
CA ILE A 98 -5.21 -17.48 -13.86
C ILE A 98 -6.03 -17.85 -12.62
N MET A 99 -6.88 -16.94 -12.15
CA MET A 99 -7.73 -17.22 -10.99
C MET A 99 -8.73 -18.34 -11.27
N ALA A 100 -9.29 -18.40 -12.49
CA ALA A 100 -10.17 -19.49 -12.90
C ALA A 100 -9.44 -20.83 -12.92
N ASP A 101 -8.21 -20.88 -13.45
CA ASP A 101 -7.36 -22.07 -13.45
C ASP A 101 -7.00 -22.50 -12.02
N CYS A 102 -6.60 -21.56 -11.15
CA CYS A 102 -6.31 -21.83 -9.74
C CYS A 102 -7.52 -22.42 -9.00
N ARG A 103 -8.73 -21.93 -9.29
CA ARG A 103 -9.97 -22.51 -8.75
C ARG A 103 -10.22 -23.92 -9.26
N ALA A 104 -10.12 -24.14 -10.56
CA ALA A 104 -10.35 -25.44 -11.18
C ALA A 104 -9.37 -26.51 -10.68
N THR A 105 -8.15 -26.10 -10.34
CA THR A 105 -7.06 -26.97 -9.91
C THR A 105 -6.88 -27.05 -8.39
N GLY A 106 -7.62 -26.23 -7.62
CA GLY A 106 -7.46 -26.10 -6.17
C GLY A 106 -6.07 -25.59 -5.75
N ALA A 107 -5.40 -24.82 -6.62
CA ALA A 107 -4.08 -24.26 -6.36
C ALA A 107 -4.17 -22.89 -5.68
N ALA A 108 -3.24 -22.63 -4.76
CA ALA A 108 -2.94 -21.27 -4.32
C ALA A 108 -2.11 -20.57 -5.39
N TRP A 109 -2.39 -19.28 -5.62
CA TRP A 109 -1.68 -18.48 -6.60
C TRP A 109 -0.47 -17.80 -5.96
N VAL A 110 0.73 -18.11 -6.45
CA VAL A 110 1.91 -17.27 -6.26
C VAL A 110 1.89 -16.21 -7.37
N PHE A 111 1.52 -14.98 -6.99
CA PHE A 111 1.38 -13.85 -7.90
C PHE A 111 2.76 -13.33 -8.28
N ASP A 112 3.25 -13.81 -9.41
CA ASP A 112 4.51 -13.40 -9.99
C ASP A 112 4.28 -12.58 -11.26
N GLN A 113 5.25 -11.75 -11.64
CA GLN A 113 5.20 -10.88 -12.81
C GLN A 113 6.46 -11.10 -13.64
N PRO A 114 6.40 -10.90 -14.97
CA PRO A 114 7.52 -11.19 -15.87
C PRO A 114 8.78 -10.35 -15.60
N ASP A 115 8.64 -9.23 -14.89
CA ASP A 115 9.69 -8.28 -14.55
C ASP A 115 10.11 -8.33 -13.07
N HIS A 116 9.69 -9.36 -12.33
CA HIS A 116 10.21 -9.62 -10.99
C HIS A 116 11.56 -10.33 -11.02
N ILE A 117 12.43 -9.98 -10.07
CA ILE A 117 13.64 -10.70 -9.69
C ILE A 117 13.50 -11.14 -8.24
N TRP A 118 13.65 -12.43 -8.00
CA TRP A 118 13.49 -13.05 -6.69
C TRP A 118 14.84 -13.19 -6.00
N GLY A 119 14.96 -12.69 -4.77
CA GLY A 119 16.13 -12.99 -3.95
C GLY A 119 16.14 -14.46 -3.55
N ASN A 120 17.30 -15.11 -3.56
CA ASN A 120 17.45 -16.51 -3.19
C ASN A 120 16.85 -16.77 -1.79
N GLY A 121 15.93 -17.74 -1.68
CA GLY A 121 15.19 -18.07 -0.46
C GLY A 121 13.78 -17.48 -0.36
N SER A 122 13.39 -16.57 -1.27
CA SER A 122 12.11 -15.85 -1.15
C SER A 122 10.92 -16.72 -1.53
N LEU A 123 11.02 -17.57 -2.56
CA LEU A 123 9.92 -18.47 -2.91
C LEU A 123 9.74 -19.58 -1.86
N ASP A 124 10.83 -20.12 -1.32
CA ASP A 124 10.76 -21.12 -0.24
C ASP A 124 10.06 -20.57 1.00
N HIS A 125 10.31 -19.30 1.33
CA HIS A 125 9.60 -18.62 2.42
C HIS A 125 8.08 -18.51 2.16
N LEU A 126 7.64 -18.24 0.93
CA LEU A 126 6.21 -18.27 0.60
C LEU A 126 5.62 -19.68 0.72
N ALA A 127 6.36 -20.72 0.32
CA ALA A 127 5.94 -22.10 0.49
C ALA A 127 5.79 -22.47 1.97
N GLU A 128 6.72 -22.03 2.83
CA GLU A 128 6.61 -22.16 4.28
C GLU A 128 5.36 -21.45 4.82
N LEU A 129 5.12 -20.19 4.42
CA LEU A 129 3.92 -19.44 4.80
C LEU A 129 2.64 -20.18 4.42
N ALA A 130 2.58 -20.69 3.19
CA ALA A 130 1.46 -21.45 2.67
C ALA A 130 1.23 -22.75 3.47
N GLN A 131 2.30 -23.47 3.81
CA GLN A 131 2.24 -24.68 4.65
C GLN A 131 1.72 -24.40 6.06
N ARG A 132 2.00 -23.21 6.62
CA ARG A 132 1.47 -22.73 7.90
C ARG A 132 0.03 -22.24 7.83
N GLY A 133 -0.61 -22.30 6.67
CA GLY A 133 -2.00 -21.88 6.48
C GLY A 133 -2.21 -20.38 6.25
N VAL A 134 -1.14 -19.62 5.95
CA VAL A 134 -1.29 -18.22 5.54
C VAL A 134 -2.10 -18.15 4.24
N ARG A 135 -3.20 -17.41 4.27
CA ARG A 135 -4.14 -17.32 3.14
C ARG A 135 -3.79 -16.23 2.14
N CYS A 136 -3.19 -15.13 2.59
CA CYS A 136 -2.72 -14.09 1.69
C CYS A 136 -1.43 -13.48 2.26
N ALA A 137 -0.31 -13.62 1.57
CA ALA A 137 0.94 -12.98 1.96
C ALA A 137 1.20 -11.76 1.07
N MET A 138 1.50 -10.64 1.70
CA MET A 138 1.60 -9.32 1.08
C MET A 138 3.00 -8.74 1.33
N PHE A 139 3.62 -8.18 0.30
CA PHE A 139 4.90 -7.47 0.42
C PHE A 139 4.98 -6.30 -0.58
N ALA A 140 5.83 -5.33 -0.30
CA ALA A 140 6.01 -4.16 -1.16
C ALA A 140 7.34 -4.21 -1.91
N GLY A 141 7.35 -4.75 -3.13
CA GLY A 141 8.56 -4.84 -3.95
C GLY A 141 9.20 -3.47 -4.26
N ILE A 142 10.49 -3.47 -4.57
CA ILE A 142 11.22 -2.26 -4.98
C ILE A 142 11.25 -2.19 -6.49
N ARG A 143 10.97 -1.02 -7.07
CA ARG A 143 11.15 -0.80 -8.50
C ARG A 143 12.57 -0.34 -8.81
N THR A 144 13.20 -0.95 -9.81
CA THR A 144 14.60 -0.71 -10.22
C THR A 144 14.73 -0.43 -11.71
N ASN A 145 15.88 0.09 -12.12
CA ASN A 145 16.20 0.35 -13.51
C ASN A 145 16.61 -0.95 -14.22
N ARG A 146 15.81 -1.41 -15.19
CA ARG A 146 16.04 -2.67 -15.91
C ARG A 146 17.41 -2.75 -16.57
N GLN A 147 17.80 -1.73 -17.34
CA GLN A 147 19.06 -1.74 -18.09
C GLN A 147 20.28 -1.87 -17.17
N GLN A 148 20.26 -1.18 -16.03
CA GLN A 148 21.32 -1.26 -15.04
C GLN A 148 21.31 -2.61 -14.33
N MET A 149 20.14 -3.08 -13.90
CA MET A 149 19.99 -4.37 -13.22
C MET A 149 20.44 -5.56 -14.09
N GLU A 150 20.09 -5.58 -15.37
CA GLU A 150 20.54 -6.60 -16.34
C GLU A 150 22.06 -6.70 -16.38
N SER A 151 22.75 -5.54 -16.43
CA SER A 151 24.21 -5.49 -16.48
C SER A 151 24.86 -5.98 -15.18
N VAL A 152 24.38 -5.54 -14.01
CA VAL A 152 25.03 -5.92 -12.74
C VAL A 152 24.73 -7.36 -12.33
N LEU A 153 23.55 -7.89 -12.67
CA LEU A 153 23.16 -9.27 -12.35
C LEU A 153 23.88 -10.32 -13.20
N ALA A 154 24.54 -9.93 -14.29
CA ALA A 154 25.35 -10.84 -15.10
C ALA A 154 26.44 -11.56 -14.27
N HIS A 155 27.00 -10.88 -13.25
CA HIS A 155 28.01 -11.45 -12.35
C HIS A 155 27.50 -12.56 -11.43
N TRP A 156 26.18 -12.61 -11.22
CA TRP A 156 25.51 -13.61 -10.39
C TRP A 156 24.92 -14.75 -11.20
N ARG A 157 25.06 -14.69 -12.53
CA ARG A 157 24.55 -15.72 -13.43
C ARG A 157 25.47 -16.93 -13.45
N GLN A 158 24.88 -18.11 -13.28
CA GLN A 158 25.53 -19.41 -13.41
C GLN A 158 24.66 -20.29 -14.30
N GLY A 159 25.01 -20.38 -15.59
CA GLY A 159 24.18 -21.04 -16.59
C GLY A 159 22.79 -20.39 -16.71
N ASN A 160 21.75 -21.18 -16.43
CA ASN A 160 20.34 -20.75 -16.49
C ASN A 160 19.85 -20.08 -15.19
N THR A 161 20.69 -19.94 -14.18
CA THR A 161 20.30 -19.44 -12.85
C THR A 161 20.95 -18.09 -12.57
N ILE A 162 20.25 -17.21 -11.86
CA ILE A 162 20.83 -16.04 -11.16
C ILE A 162 20.76 -16.36 -9.67
N ASP A 163 21.88 -16.74 -9.07
CA ASP A 163 21.94 -17.08 -7.65
C ASP A 163 22.43 -15.88 -6.85
N ILE A 164 21.51 -15.01 -6.43
CA ILE A 164 21.80 -13.81 -5.63
C ILE A 164 21.00 -13.82 -4.33
N GLY A 165 21.70 -13.68 -3.20
CA GLY A 165 21.06 -13.56 -1.88
C GLY A 165 20.27 -12.26 -1.71
N ARG A 166 19.28 -12.25 -0.80
CA ARG A 166 18.40 -11.10 -0.55
C ARG A 166 19.15 -9.81 -0.19
N ASP A 167 20.18 -9.89 0.65
CA ASP A 167 20.96 -8.71 1.06
C ASP A 167 21.72 -8.09 -0.12
N ALA A 168 22.37 -8.92 -0.95
CA ALA A 168 23.08 -8.46 -2.14
C ALA A 168 22.12 -7.85 -3.17
N LEU A 169 20.97 -8.52 -3.42
CA LEU A 169 19.95 -8.01 -4.32
C LEU A 169 19.38 -6.68 -3.85
N LEU A 170 19.14 -6.51 -2.54
CA LEU A 170 18.66 -5.25 -1.98
C LEU A 170 19.69 -4.11 -2.15
N ARG A 171 20.99 -4.36 -1.96
CA ARG A 171 22.03 -3.35 -2.21
C ARG A 171 21.98 -2.85 -3.64
N LEU A 172 21.98 -3.76 -4.62
CA LEU A 172 21.87 -3.42 -6.04
C LEU A 172 20.57 -2.67 -6.33
N SER A 173 19.47 -3.07 -5.68
CA SER A 173 18.17 -2.41 -5.86
C SER A 173 18.15 -0.98 -5.35
N ILE A 174 18.90 -0.68 -4.29
CA ILE A 174 19.04 0.69 -3.76
C ILE A 174 19.94 1.54 -4.67
N GLU A 175 21.03 0.95 -5.16
CA GLU A 175 21.99 1.62 -6.07
C GLU A 175 21.38 1.92 -7.45
N HIS A 176 20.55 1.01 -7.94
CA HIS A 176 19.88 1.08 -9.25
C HIS A 176 18.38 1.29 -9.12
N MET A 177 17.94 1.95 -8.04
CA MET A 177 16.54 2.22 -7.76
C MET A 177 15.90 3.00 -8.91
N HIS A 178 14.67 2.66 -9.29
CA HIS A 178 13.94 3.39 -10.31
C HIS A 178 13.57 4.79 -9.78
N PHE A 179 13.57 5.80 -10.65
CA PHE A 179 13.28 7.18 -10.27
C PHE A 179 11.95 7.33 -9.49
N HIS A 180 10.96 6.54 -9.88
CA HIS A 180 9.65 6.44 -9.22
C HIS A 180 9.75 6.09 -7.73
N ASP A 181 10.62 5.16 -7.33
CA ASP A 181 10.81 4.80 -5.91
C ASP A 181 11.73 5.80 -5.20
N GLN A 182 12.71 6.38 -5.91
CA GLN A 182 13.61 7.41 -5.36
C GLN A 182 12.86 8.67 -4.92
N THR A 183 11.87 9.12 -5.70
CA THR A 183 11.05 10.29 -5.36
C THR A 183 9.97 10.00 -4.31
N ARG A 184 9.89 8.76 -3.80
CA ARG A 184 9.02 8.41 -2.68
C ARG A 184 9.70 8.41 -1.31
N PHE A 185 10.94 8.88 -1.23
CA PHE A 185 11.57 9.13 0.06
C PHE A 185 10.97 10.35 0.75
N TRP A 186 10.59 10.18 2.01
CA TRP A 186 10.14 11.27 2.85
C TRP A 186 11.24 12.34 2.97
N GLY A 187 10.89 13.59 2.63
CA GLY A 187 11.84 14.71 2.58
C GLY A 187 12.63 14.83 1.28
N ALA A 188 12.38 14.00 0.26
CA ALA A 188 12.91 14.22 -1.08
C ALA A 188 12.39 15.56 -1.66
N PRO A 189 13.17 16.26 -2.49
CA PRO A 189 12.78 17.56 -3.04
C PRO A 189 11.60 17.47 -4.03
N LEU A 190 11.35 16.27 -4.57
CA LEU A 190 10.27 15.99 -5.52
C LEU A 190 9.49 14.76 -5.03
N GLY A 191 8.17 14.79 -5.19
CA GLY A 191 7.28 13.65 -4.97
C GLY A 191 6.81 13.04 -6.29
N ALA A 192 6.66 11.71 -6.35
CA ALA A 192 5.95 11.05 -7.44
C ALA A 192 4.43 11.27 -7.34
N MET A 193 3.74 11.33 -8.48
CA MET A 193 2.28 11.22 -8.48
C MET A 193 1.84 9.86 -7.92
N GLY A 194 0.72 9.86 -7.18
CA GLY A 194 0.18 8.64 -6.56
C GLY A 194 1.10 8.05 -5.49
N PRO A 195 1.17 8.65 -4.28
CA PRO A 195 2.04 8.21 -3.19
C PRO A 195 1.54 6.92 -2.50
N HIS A 196 1.41 5.83 -3.25
CA HIS A 196 0.96 4.53 -2.73
C HIS A 196 1.93 3.91 -1.71
N HIS A 197 3.17 4.40 -1.64
CA HIS A 197 4.11 4.10 -0.57
C HIS A 197 5.03 5.28 -0.25
N LEU A 198 5.66 5.22 0.93
CA LEU A 198 6.69 6.16 1.39
C LEU A 198 7.90 5.41 1.95
N ASN A 199 9.09 5.96 1.71
CA ASN A 199 10.36 5.43 2.16
C ASN A 199 11.06 6.38 3.15
N TRP A 200 11.72 5.85 4.18
CA TRP A 200 12.60 6.61 5.07
C TRP A 200 13.99 5.98 5.07
N ARG A 201 15.00 6.76 4.70
CA ARG A 201 16.39 6.29 4.72
C ARG A 201 16.83 6.01 6.17
N VAL A 202 17.37 4.83 6.43
CA VAL A 202 17.88 4.44 7.76
C VAL A 202 19.42 4.39 7.76
N SER A 203 20.00 3.92 6.66
CA SER A 203 21.43 3.87 6.37
C SER A 203 21.67 3.94 4.84
N PRO A 204 22.91 3.90 4.34
CA PRO A 204 23.16 3.88 2.89
C PRO A 204 22.43 2.75 2.16
N HIS A 205 22.39 1.54 2.74
CA HIS A 205 21.80 0.34 2.12
C HIS A 205 20.57 -0.20 2.85
N SER A 206 19.95 0.61 3.71
CA SER A 206 18.73 0.23 4.41
C SER A 206 17.72 1.37 4.49
N PHE A 207 16.44 1.04 4.38
CA PHE A 207 15.34 1.99 4.51
C PHE A 207 14.09 1.34 5.12
N LEU A 208 13.22 2.16 5.68
CA LEU A 208 11.89 1.78 6.15
C LEU A 208 10.87 2.12 5.07
N ARG A 209 9.89 1.25 4.83
CA ARG A 209 8.78 1.54 3.91
C ARG A 209 7.44 1.41 4.62
N ARG A 210 6.49 2.29 4.28
CA ARG A 210 5.07 2.16 4.62
C ARG A 210 4.27 2.23 3.33
N VAL A 211 3.27 1.37 3.19
CA VAL A 211 2.48 1.24 1.96
C VAL A 211 1.00 1.29 2.27
N PHE A 212 0.21 1.95 1.42
CA PHE A 212 -1.24 1.93 1.57
C PHE A 212 -1.81 0.58 1.08
N TYR A 213 -1.19 0.01 0.07
CA TYR A 213 -1.47 -1.36 -0.38
C TYR A 213 -0.14 -2.01 -0.78
N ALA A 214 -0.05 -3.31 -0.54
CA ALA A 214 1.08 -4.15 -0.90
C ALA A 214 0.63 -5.14 -1.96
N GLN A 215 1.57 -5.58 -2.78
CA GLN A 215 1.31 -6.60 -3.77
C GLN A 215 1.11 -7.95 -3.04
N PRO A 216 0.05 -8.70 -3.35
CA PRO A 216 -0.05 -10.08 -2.90
C PRO A 216 1.02 -10.89 -3.63
N PHE A 217 1.75 -11.74 -2.91
CA PHE A 217 2.70 -12.70 -3.49
C PHE A 217 2.26 -14.15 -3.27
N LEU A 218 1.39 -14.37 -2.30
CA LEU A 218 0.69 -15.64 -2.08
C LEU A 218 -0.78 -15.33 -1.87
N MET A 219 -1.64 -16.06 -2.56
CA MET A 219 -3.07 -16.05 -2.38
C MET A 219 -3.55 -17.50 -2.34
N ALA A 220 -4.27 -17.89 -1.29
CA ALA A 220 -4.99 -19.15 -1.25
C ALA A 220 -5.97 -19.23 -2.43
N VAL A 221 -6.62 -20.38 -2.61
CA VAL A 221 -7.53 -20.61 -3.74
C VAL A 221 -8.48 -19.40 -3.90
N PRO A 222 -8.40 -18.65 -5.02
CA PRO A 222 -9.18 -17.44 -5.23
C PRO A 222 -10.68 -17.68 -5.02
N PRO A 223 -11.39 -16.88 -4.20
CA PRO A 223 -12.84 -17.03 -4.05
C PRO A 223 -13.55 -16.83 -5.40
N ALA A 224 -14.59 -17.64 -5.65
CA ALA A 224 -15.27 -17.67 -6.95
C ALA A 224 -16.08 -16.40 -7.26
N ALA A 225 -16.56 -15.69 -6.22
CA ALA A 225 -17.46 -14.54 -6.36
C ALA A 225 -16.75 -13.19 -6.52
N VAL A 226 -15.41 -13.17 -6.64
CA VAL A 226 -14.63 -11.93 -6.63
C VAL A 226 -13.69 -11.89 -7.83
N ALA A 227 -13.66 -10.74 -8.52
CA ALA A 227 -12.75 -10.43 -9.61
C ALA A 227 -12.14 -9.03 -9.38
N PRO A 228 -10.93 -8.75 -9.90
CA PRO A 228 -10.34 -7.42 -9.84
C PRO A 228 -11.15 -6.44 -10.69
N GLY A 229 -11.55 -5.31 -10.12
CA GLY A 229 -12.13 -4.18 -10.83
C GLY A 229 -11.07 -3.22 -11.37
N ARG A 230 -9.87 -3.17 -10.78
CA ARG A 230 -8.74 -2.35 -11.27
C ARG A 230 -7.47 -3.15 -11.44
N SER A 231 -6.94 -3.70 -10.36
CA SER A 231 -5.74 -4.54 -10.40
C SER A 231 -5.74 -5.49 -9.21
N VAL A 232 -4.99 -6.59 -9.33
CA VAL A 232 -4.94 -7.62 -8.28
C VAL A 232 -4.41 -7.06 -6.95
N ASP A 233 -3.45 -6.14 -7.02
CA ASP A 233 -2.79 -5.52 -5.86
C ASP A 233 -3.55 -4.33 -5.25
N LEU A 234 -4.57 -3.80 -5.94
CA LEU A 234 -5.33 -2.65 -5.46
C LEU A 234 -6.62 -3.08 -4.75
N ASP A 235 -7.59 -3.60 -5.51
CA ASP A 235 -8.96 -3.78 -5.02
C ASP A 235 -9.34 -5.25 -4.81
N TYR A 236 -8.73 -6.17 -5.57
CA TYR A 236 -9.06 -7.59 -5.46
C TYR A 236 -8.83 -8.15 -4.05
N VAL A 237 -7.66 -7.91 -3.46
CA VAL A 237 -7.33 -8.46 -2.13
C VAL A 237 -8.30 -7.96 -1.05
N GLU A 238 -8.74 -6.70 -1.14
CA GLU A 238 -9.68 -6.13 -0.19
C GLU A 238 -11.04 -6.82 -0.22
N HIS A 239 -11.52 -7.17 -1.41
CA HIS A 239 -12.80 -7.87 -1.60
C HIS A 239 -12.69 -9.39 -1.39
N ALA A 240 -11.55 -9.99 -1.73
CA ALA A 240 -11.37 -11.44 -1.74
C ALA A 240 -11.03 -12.02 -0.36
N TYR A 241 -10.36 -11.25 0.49
CA TYR A 241 -9.86 -11.74 1.78
C TYR A 241 -10.31 -10.84 2.92
N PRO A 242 -10.74 -11.36 4.08
CA PRO A 242 -10.95 -10.54 5.27
C PRO A 242 -9.61 -10.03 5.82
N ALA A 243 -9.64 -8.97 6.64
CA ALA A 243 -8.42 -8.30 7.12
C ALA A 243 -7.50 -9.23 7.94
N ASP A 244 -8.07 -10.13 8.73
CA ASP A 244 -7.35 -11.14 9.54
C ASP A 244 -6.71 -12.26 8.71
N ALA A 245 -7.07 -12.40 7.43
CA ALA A 245 -6.45 -13.34 6.51
C ALA A 245 -5.12 -12.82 5.92
N LEU A 246 -4.85 -11.52 6.05
CA LEU A 246 -3.69 -10.89 5.45
C LEU A 246 -2.46 -11.04 6.34
N HIS A 247 -1.40 -11.56 5.76
CA HIS A 247 -0.08 -11.62 6.36
C HIS A 247 0.85 -10.64 5.65
N HIS A 248 1.20 -9.54 6.31
CA HIS A 248 2.17 -8.58 5.79
C HIS A 248 3.58 -9.00 6.16
N ILE A 249 4.41 -9.30 5.18
CA ILE A 249 5.82 -9.60 5.40
C ILE A 249 6.55 -8.28 5.73
N ARG A 250 7.22 -8.22 6.88
CA ARG A 250 7.76 -6.97 7.46
C ARG A 250 9.26 -6.79 7.29
N SER A 251 9.94 -7.71 6.61
CA SER A 251 11.40 -7.69 6.49
C SER A 251 11.85 -8.19 5.12
N SER A 252 12.73 -7.43 4.47
CA SER A 252 13.42 -7.87 3.25
C SER A 252 14.36 -9.06 3.48
N ARG A 253 14.71 -9.34 4.74
CA ARG A 253 15.51 -10.51 5.11
C ARG A 253 14.70 -11.79 5.13
N ASP A 254 13.37 -11.70 5.18
CA ASP A 254 12.47 -12.86 5.11
C ASP A 254 12.02 -13.09 3.67
N PHE A 255 11.77 -12.01 2.92
CA PHE A 255 11.27 -12.06 1.56
C PHE A 255 11.72 -10.84 0.77
N LEU A 256 12.27 -11.03 -0.43
CA LEU A 256 12.59 -9.93 -1.31
C LEU A 256 12.29 -10.28 -2.76
N VAL A 257 11.42 -9.48 -3.36
CA VAL A 257 11.21 -9.40 -4.80
C VAL A 257 11.40 -7.96 -5.24
N VAL A 258 12.03 -7.80 -6.40
CA VAL A 258 12.39 -6.52 -7.00
C VAL A 258 11.81 -6.49 -8.40
N GLU A 259 11.12 -5.41 -8.75
CA GLU A 259 10.60 -5.17 -10.09
C GLU A 259 11.63 -4.40 -10.92
N VAL A 260 11.78 -4.73 -12.21
CA VAL A 260 12.59 -3.95 -13.14
C VAL A 260 11.74 -3.20 -14.14
N SER A 261 12.12 -1.96 -14.45
CA SER A 261 11.44 -1.16 -15.48
C SER A 261 12.39 -0.27 -16.24
N ASP A 262 11.97 0.14 -17.43
CA ASP A 262 12.74 1.11 -18.20
C ASP A 262 12.82 2.42 -17.41
N ARG A 263 14.00 3.06 -17.41
CA ARG A 263 14.33 4.25 -16.59
C ARG A 263 13.25 5.33 -16.50
N TRP A 264 12.47 5.44 -17.57
CA TRP A 264 11.59 6.54 -17.87
C TRP A 264 10.13 6.12 -17.98
N GLN A 265 9.81 4.88 -17.59
CA GLN A 265 8.44 4.43 -17.45
C GLN A 265 7.81 5.20 -16.27
N PHE A 266 6.67 5.88 -16.49
CA PHE A 266 5.95 6.71 -15.50
C PHE A 266 6.65 8.01 -15.08
N LYS A 267 6.77 8.99 -16.00
CA LYS A 267 7.36 10.32 -15.72
C LYS A 267 6.43 11.33 -15.04
N GLU A 268 5.24 10.93 -14.61
CA GLU A 268 4.29 11.86 -14.01
C GLU A 268 4.82 12.37 -12.65
N GLN A 269 5.17 13.66 -12.59
CA GLN A 269 5.78 14.31 -11.43
C GLN A 269 4.78 15.23 -10.74
N THR A 270 4.74 15.18 -9.40
CA THR A 270 4.22 16.29 -8.61
C THR A 270 5.34 17.25 -8.24
N ARG A 271 5.09 18.57 -8.38
CA ARG A 271 6.03 19.64 -8.01
C ARG A 271 5.64 20.34 -6.71
N PRO A 272 5.25 19.56 -5.69
CA PRO A 272 5.98 19.71 -4.43
C PRO A 272 6.39 18.36 -3.80
N PRO A 273 7.31 18.38 -2.81
CA PRO A 273 7.64 17.22 -1.97
C PRO A 273 6.40 16.68 -1.26
N PHE A 274 6.47 15.43 -0.79
CA PHE A 274 5.38 14.87 0.01
C PHE A 274 5.22 15.61 1.34
N THR A 275 4.00 16.05 1.59
CA THR A 275 3.57 16.68 2.83
C THR A 275 2.41 15.88 3.42
N VAL A 276 2.15 16.05 4.72
CA VAL A 276 0.99 15.43 5.37
C VAL A 276 -0.32 15.86 4.69
N PRO A 277 -0.58 17.16 4.38
CA PRO A 277 -1.80 17.56 3.69
C PRO A 277 -1.98 16.93 2.31
N TYR A 278 -0.88 16.81 1.54
CA TYR A 278 -0.92 16.16 0.23
C TYR A 278 -1.29 14.67 0.36
N LEU A 279 -0.61 13.95 1.25
CA LEU A 279 -0.88 12.53 1.48
C LEU A 279 -2.30 12.29 2.01
N ALA A 280 -2.76 13.12 2.94
CA ALA A 280 -4.10 13.03 3.51
C ALA A 280 -5.18 13.30 2.46
N THR A 281 -4.95 14.26 1.57
CA THR A 281 -5.81 14.55 0.42
C THR A 281 -5.93 13.33 -0.50
N TRP A 282 -4.78 12.79 -0.92
CA TRP A 282 -4.74 11.63 -1.80
C TRP A 282 -5.36 10.41 -1.12
N ALA A 283 -5.01 10.13 0.14
CA ALA A 283 -5.56 9.02 0.89
C ALA A 283 -7.07 9.15 1.10
N GLY A 284 -7.60 10.36 1.28
CA GLY A 284 -9.04 10.59 1.40
C GLY A 284 -9.83 10.16 0.17
N GLN A 285 -9.22 10.31 -1.01
CA GLN A 285 -9.82 10.01 -2.31
C GLN A 285 -9.62 8.56 -2.75
N TYR A 286 -8.45 7.98 -2.46
CA TYR A 286 -8.02 6.72 -3.10
C TYR A 286 -7.77 5.57 -2.13
N VAL A 287 -7.86 5.81 -0.81
CA VAL A 287 -7.43 4.83 0.19
C VAL A 287 -8.55 4.48 1.16
N SER A 288 -8.80 3.17 1.30
CA SER A 288 -9.76 2.62 2.26
C SER A 288 -9.23 2.70 3.71
N ASP A 289 -10.09 2.50 4.70
CA ASP A 289 -9.63 2.42 6.10
C ASP A 289 -8.75 1.18 6.35
N ARG A 290 -9.00 0.10 5.64
CA ARG A 290 -8.17 -1.10 5.68
C ARG A 290 -6.77 -0.85 5.13
N GLN A 291 -6.66 -0.19 3.97
CA GLN A 291 -5.38 0.21 3.40
C GLN A 291 -4.62 1.19 4.30
N MET A 292 -5.33 2.03 5.05
CA MET A 292 -4.70 2.85 6.08
C MET A 292 -4.18 2.06 7.28
N ALA A 293 -4.87 0.99 7.70
CA ALA A 293 -4.32 0.04 8.67
C ALA A 293 -3.08 -0.71 8.15
N VAL A 294 -2.96 -0.92 6.84
CA VAL A 294 -1.72 -1.46 6.23
C VAL A 294 -0.58 -0.44 6.31
N PHE A 295 -0.86 0.84 6.08
CA PHE A 295 0.13 1.92 6.15
C PHE A 295 0.76 2.06 7.54
N ASP A 296 0.05 1.64 8.59
CA ASP A 296 0.55 1.60 9.96
C ASP A 296 1.57 0.49 10.21
N GLN A 297 1.76 -0.45 9.28
CA GLN A 297 2.69 -1.56 9.38
C GLN A 297 3.98 -1.26 8.59
N PRO A 298 5.09 -0.90 9.24
CA PRO A 298 6.33 -0.62 8.53
C PRO A 298 7.02 -1.91 8.08
N ILE A 299 7.69 -1.84 6.92
CA ILE A 299 8.52 -2.90 6.35
C ILE A 299 9.99 -2.46 6.43
N ARG A 300 10.86 -3.29 6.99
CA ARG A 300 12.31 -3.07 7.06
C ARG A 300 12.97 -3.61 5.78
N PHE A 301 13.54 -2.72 4.98
CA PHE A 301 14.46 -3.08 3.91
C PHE A 301 15.88 -2.96 4.42
N GLN A 302 16.48 -4.08 4.80
CA GLN A 302 17.76 -4.14 5.48
C GLN A 302 18.79 -4.94 4.69
N ALA A 303 19.90 -4.31 4.28
CA ALA A 303 21.03 -4.96 3.62
C ALA A 303 22.37 -4.76 4.33
N ASP A 304 22.35 -4.16 5.51
CA ASP A 304 23.52 -3.91 6.35
C ASP A 304 23.20 -4.11 7.85
N ASP A 305 24.23 -4.08 8.68
CA ASP A 305 24.13 -4.25 10.13
C ASP A 305 23.80 -2.93 10.84
N THR A 306 22.82 -2.21 10.29
CA THR A 306 22.29 -0.99 10.91
C THR A 306 21.80 -1.30 12.33
N PRO A 307 22.29 -0.58 13.36
CA PRO A 307 21.86 -0.79 14.75
C PRO A 307 20.37 -0.53 14.97
N ASP A 308 19.70 -1.36 15.78
CA ASP A 308 18.26 -1.25 16.06
C ASP A 308 17.81 0.14 16.55
N ARG A 309 18.66 0.86 17.30
CA ARG A 309 18.35 2.24 17.73
C ARG A 309 18.03 3.19 16.56
N ARG A 310 18.63 2.98 15.38
CA ARG A 310 18.33 3.77 14.17
C ARG A 310 16.97 3.37 13.59
N TRP A 311 16.68 2.07 13.53
CA TRP A 311 15.38 1.55 13.13
C TRP A 311 14.27 2.08 14.03
N ASP A 312 14.42 1.97 15.35
CA ASP A 312 13.41 2.41 16.32
C ASP A 312 13.10 3.90 16.19
N ARG A 313 14.14 4.72 15.97
CA ARG A 313 13.97 6.15 15.72
C ARG A 313 13.14 6.41 14.46
N LEU A 314 13.45 5.74 13.35
CA LEU A 314 12.71 5.92 12.08
C LEU A 314 11.31 5.31 12.12
N ILE A 315 11.10 4.21 12.85
CA ILE A 315 9.78 3.62 13.09
C ILE A 315 8.90 4.61 13.85
N ARG A 316 9.40 5.20 14.95
CA ARG A 316 8.66 6.24 15.69
C ARG A 316 8.38 7.47 14.84
N HIS A 317 9.36 7.95 14.08
CA HIS A 317 9.18 9.12 13.23
C HIS A 317 8.14 8.87 12.13
N SER A 318 8.26 7.75 11.40
CA SER A 318 7.31 7.40 10.33
C SER A 318 5.91 7.10 10.89
N ALA A 319 5.79 6.54 12.09
CA ALA A 319 4.50 6.34 12.77
C ALA A 319 3.83 7.68 13.09
N ALA A 320 4.60 8.68 13.55
CA ALA A 320 4.07 10.02 13.77
C ALA A 320 3.56 10.67 12.48
N VAL A 321 4.23 10.45 11.34
CA VAL A 321 3.76 10.88 10.02
C VAL A 321 2.48 10.13 9.62
N ALA A 322 2.45 8.81 9.76
CA ALA A 322 1.27 8.00 9.43
C ALA A 322 0.04 8.41 10.22
N ALA A 323 0.19 8.58 11.54
CA ALA A 323 -0.87 9.09 12.39
C ALA A 323 -1.33 10.49 11.98
N ALA A 324 -0.41 11.37 11.57
CA ALA A 324 -0.78 12.71 11.07
C ALA A 324 -1.55 12.65 9.74
N VAL A 325 -1.20 11.74 8.83
CA VAL A 325 -1.91 11.51 7.57
C VAL A 325 -3.32 10.99 7.83
N ALA A 326 -3.49 9.97 8.68
CA ALA A 326 -4.80 9.44 9.04
C ALA A 326 -5.70 10.52 9.65
N ARG A 327 -5.17 11.29 10.60
CA ARG A 327 -5.88 12.42 11.23
C ARG A 327 -6.32 13.49 10.23
N ALA A 328 -5.41 13.94 9.36
CA ALA A 328 -5.73 14.96 8.37
C ALA A 328 -6.72 14.45 7.30
N ARG A 329 -6.67 13.15 6.97
CA ARG A 329 -7.63 12.50 6.07
C ARG A 329 -9.04 12.51 6.67
N ASP A 330 -9.17 12.13 7.94
CA ASP A 330 -10.47 12.08 8.61
C ASP A 330 -11.08 13.48 8.79
N LEU A 331 -10.25 14.47 9.13
CA LEU A 331 -10.66 15.88 9.17
C LEU A 331 -11.14 16.37 7.80
N ARG A 332 -10.51 15.95 6.70
CA ARG A 332 -10.93 16.31 5.35
C ARG A 332 -12.26 15.65 4.98
N ARG A 333 -12.45 14.37 5.27
CA ARG A 333 -13.75 13.70 5.07
C ARG A 333 -14.86 14.36 5.88
N THR A 334 -14.54 14.78 7.10
CA THR A 334 -15.45 15.58 7.93
C THR A 334 -15.79 16.91 7.27
N GLN A 335 -14.78 17.64 6.78
CA GLN A 335 -14.99 18.90 6.05
C GLN A 335 -15.93 18.71 4.84
N GLU A 336 -15.71 17.67 4.04
CA GLU A 336 -16.51 17.35 2.86
C GLU A 336 -17.96 17.00 3.23
N ALA A 337 -18.17 16.19 4.28
CA ALA A 337 -19.50 15.85 4.78
C ALA A 337 -20.27 17.08 5.30
N LEU A 338 -19.57 18.06 5.89
CA LEU A 338 -20.17 19.29 6.41
C LEU A 338 -20.49 20.33 5.34
N ALA A 339 -19.93 20.21 4.13
CA ALA A 339 -20.01 21.26 3.12
C ALA A 339 -21.45 21.58 2.68
N GLY A 340 -22.36 20.60 2.73
CA GLY A 340 -23.78 20.79 2.41
C GLY A 340 -24.57 21.48 3.52
N ASP A 341 -24.59 20.88 4.71
CA ASP A 341 -25.49 21.28 5.80
C ASP A 341 -24.86 22.31 6.76
N HIS A 342 -23.54 22.39 6.80
CA HIS A 342 -22.78 23.21 7.75
C HIS A 342 -21.59 23.93 7.08
N PRO A 343 -21.84 24.78 6.06
CA PRO A 343 -20.79 25.36 5.22
C PRO A 343 -19.78 26.21 5.97
N LEU A 344 -20.18 26.89 7.06
CA LEU A 344 -19.26 27.67 7.89
C LEU A 344 -18.27 26.78 8.66
N LEU A 345 -18.73 25.67 9.24
CA LEU A 345 -17.85 24.69 9.88
C LEU A 345 -16.89 24.07 8.87
N ALA A 346 -17.40 23.70 7.70
CA ALA A 346 -16.58 23.19 6.61
C ALA A 346 -15.51 24.22 6.16
N ALA A 347 -15.87 25.51 6.06
CA ALA A 347 -14.93 26.57 5.71
C ALA A 347 -13.82 26.74 6.76
N LEU A 348 -14.16 26.73 8.05
CA LEU A 348 -13.18 26.85 9.15
C LEU A 348 -12.23 25.64 9.19
N LEU A 349 -12.75 24.41 9.05
CA LEU A 349 -11.93 23.20 8.93
C LEU A 349 -11.01 23.28 7.71
N GLY A 350 -11.52 23.75 6.57
CA GLY A 350 -10.71 23.97 5.37
C GLY A 350 -9.61 25.03 5.55
N ARG A 351 -9.81 26.03 6.42
CA ARG A 351 -8.73 26.98 6.80
C ARG A 351 -7.67 26.31 7.65
N LEU A 352 -8.05 25.49 8.63
CA LEU A 352 -7.11 24.73 9.46
C LEU A 352 -6.31 23.71 8.64
N LEU A 353 -6.96 23.00 7.72
CA LEU A 353 -6.33 21.99 6.86
C LEU A 353 -5.30 22.58 5.88
N ARG A 354 -5.41 23.87 5.55
CA ARG A 354 -4.45 24.59 4.70
C ARG A 354 -3.19 25.05 5.43
N ASP A 355 -3.19 25.06 6.76
CA ASP A 355 -2.04 25.48 7.56
C ASP A 355 -1.18 24.28 7.97
N ASP A 356 0.05 24.22 7.46
CA ASP A 356 1.00 23.12 7.72
C ASP A 356 1.36 22.96 9.21
N THR A 357 1.23 24.02 10.01
CA THR A 357 1.56 24.00 11.44
C THR A 357 0.40 23.50 12.30
N ALA A 358 -0.85 23.69 11.85
CA ALA A 358 -2.05 23.24 12.53
C ALA A 358 -2.07 21.71 12.67
N HIS A 359 -1.72 20.97 11.62
CA HIS A 359 -1.70 19.49 11.62
C HIS A 359 -0.78 18.86 12.67
N ARG A 360 0.28 19.58 13.07
CA ARG A 360 1.23 19.11 14.10
C ARG A 360 0.71 19.34 15.52
N ARG A 361 -0.26 20.23 15.69
CA ARG A 361 -0.69 20.77 16.99
C ARG A 361 -2.14 20.46 17.36
N VAL A 362 -2.92 19.87 16.46
CA VAL A 362 -4.25 19.36 16.80
C VAL A 362 -4.08 17.98 17.44
N PRO A 363 -4.20 17.83 18.78
CA PRO A 363 -4.37 16.51 19.37
C PRO A 363 -5.73 15.97 18.91
N LEU A 364 -5.73 14.95 18.06
CA LEU A 364 -6.96 14.19 17.82
C LEU A 364 -6.88 12.94 18.69
N PHE A 365 -7.87 12.80 19.54
CA PHE A 365 -8.07 11.69 20.45
C PHE A 365 -8.66 10.50 19.68
N GLU A 366 -8.58 9.29 20.24
CA GLU A 366 -9.22 8.11 19.66
C GLU A 366 -10.73 8.30 19.46
N THR A 367 -11.37 9.08 20.34
CA THR A 367 -12.70 9.65 20.12
C THR A 367 -12.76 11.05 20.74
N ALA A 368 -13.45 12.00 20.08
CA ALA A 368 -13.69 13.33 20.61
C ALA A 368 -15.05 13.87 20.17
N ASP A 369 -15.68 14.64 21.04
CA ASP A 369 -16.91 15.37 20.75
C ASP A 369 -16.55 16.81 20.40
N PHE A 370 -16.90 17.25 19.19
CA PHE A 370 -16.80 18.65 18.80
C PHE A 370 -18.14 19.33 19.00
N LEU A 371 -18.15 20.35 19.87
CA LEU A 371 -19.34 21.12 20.18
C LEU A 371 -19.38 22.39 19.31
N ALA A 372 -20.15 22.35 18.23
CA ALA A 372 -20.26 23.48 17.32
C ALA A 372 -20.96 24.67 17.99
N PRO A 373 -20.37 25.87 17.95
CA PRO A 373 -21.03 27.08 18.42
C PRO A 373 -22.11 27.56 17.45
N SER A 374 -22.83 28.62 17.82
CA SER A 374 -23.84 29.24 16.95
C SER A 374 -23.26 29.74 15.63
N THR A 375 -24.10 29.86 14.61
CA THR A 375 -23.76 30.41 13.28
C THR A 375 -23.04 31.76 13.40
N GLU A 376 -23.57 32.71 14.19
CA GLU A 376 -22.94 34.02 14.43
C GLU A 376 -21.51 33.90 14.99
N THR A 377 -21.30 32.95 15.91
CA THR A 377 -19.96 32.71 16.47
C THR A 377 -19.01 32.15 15.42
N LEU A 378 -19.50 31.25 14.56
CA LEU A 378 -18.72 30.68 13.47
C LEU A 378 -18.32 31.73 12.43
N GLU A 379 -19.23 32.65 12.09
CA GLU A 379 -18.96 33.77 11.19
C GLU A 379 -17.84 34.65 11.75
N ALA A 380 -17.92 35.03 13.03
CA ALA A 380 -16.87 35.79 13.70
C ALA A 380 -15.50 35.08 13.68
N TRP A 381 -15.48 33.74 13.60
CA TRP A 381 -14.24 32.97 13.54
C TRP A 381 -13.58 32.96 12.16
N LEU A 382 -14.31 33.29 11.09
CA LEU A 382 -13.77 33.33 9.72
C LEU A 382 -12.68 34.37 9.55
N ASP A 383 -12.69 35.43 10.36
CA ASP A 383 -11.70 36.51 10.30
C ASP A 383 -10.49 36.27 11.22
N LEU A 384 -10.54 35.26 12.08
CA LEU A 384 -9.44 34.99 13.02
C LEU A 384 -8.18 34.49 12.31
N PRO A 385 -6.97 34.91 12.74
CA PRO A 385 -5.72 34.26 12.33
C PRO A 385 -5.72 32.78 12.68
N VAL A 386 -5.09 31.93 11.86
CA VAL A 386 -5.08 30.45 12.06
C VAL A 386 -4.68 30.02 13.47
N PRO A 387 -3.65 30.59 14.13
CA PRO A 387 -3.32 30.21 15.51
C PRO A 387 -4.42 30.54 16.54
N GLN A 388 -5.22 31.57 16.28
CA GLN A 388 -6.37 31.92 17.13
C GLN A 388 -7.56 31.02 16.84
N LEU A 389 -7.87 30.81 15.56
CA LEU A 389 -8.91 29.87 15.11
C LEU A 389 -8.67 28.47 15.69
N LEU A 390 -7.43 27.98 15.61
CA LEU A 390 -7.05 26.68 16.16
C LEU A 390 -7.34 26.60 17.66
N ARG A 391 -6.99 27.64 18.43
CA ARG A 391 -7.31 27.69 19.88
C ARG A 391 -8.82 27.64 20.13
N GLN A 392 -9.61 28.36 19.34
CA GLN A 392 -11.07 28.36 19.46
C GLN A 392 -11.67 26.98 19.15
N VAL A 393 -11.22 26.33 18.07
CA VAL A 393 -11.66 24.99 17.67
C VAL A 393 -11.26 23.95 18.72
N LEU A 394 -10.01 23.96 19.21
CA LEU A 394 -9.57 23.05 20.27
C LEU A 394 -10.33 23.28 21.58
N GLY A 395 -10.69 24.53 21.89
CA GLY A 395 -11.54 24.89 23.02
C GLY A 395 -12.98 24.35 22.95
N ARG A 396 -13.37 23.72 21.83
CA ARG A 396 -14.67 23.07 21.65
C ARG A 396 -14.58 21.55 21.50
N LEU A 397 -13.37 20.99 21.47
CA LEU A 397 -13.17 19.55 21.55
C LEU A 397 -13.22 19.10 23.00
N VAL A 398 -14.04 18.08 23.22
CA VAL A 398 -14.36 17.50 24.52
C VAL A 398 -14.11 16.00 24.42
N THR A 399 -13.31 15.46 25.33
CA THR A 399 -13.06 14.02 25.42
C THR A 399 -13.88 13.48 26.57
N SER A 400 -14.88 12.64 26.29
CA SER A 400 -15.71 12.10 27.36
C SER A 400 -14.93 11.04 28.14
N ALA A 401 -14.48 11.38 29.34
CA ALA A 401 -14.38 10.39 30.41
C ALA A 401 -15.78 10.25 31.03
N ASP A 402 -16.26 9.02 31.21
CA ASP A 402 -17.63 8.75 31.63
C ASP A 402 -18.00 9.52 32.91
N SER A 403 -18.97 10.44 32.77
CA SER A 403 -19.66 11.20 33.81
C SER A 403 -18.82 12.18 34.67
N GLY A 404 -18.97 13.48 34.41
CA GLY A 404 -18.37 14.54 35.23
C GLY A 404 -17.89 15.69 34.36
N THR A 405 -17.95 16.92 34.87
CA THR A 405 -17.54 18.16 34.18
C THR A 405 -16.36 17.95 33.24
N VAL A 406 -16.60 18.04 31.94
CA VAL A 406 -15.53 17.87 30.95
C VAL A 406 -14.86 19.22 30.72
N ARG A 407 -13.53 19.23 30.78
CA ARG A 407 -12.75 20.40 30.37
C ARG A 407 -12.53 20.33 28.88
N SER A 408 -12.82 21.41 28.17
CA SER A 408 -12.33 21.52 26.80
C SER A 408 -10.80 21.52 26.79
N LEU A 409 -10.19 21.20 25.66
CA LEU A 409 -8.72 21.26 25.54
C LEU A 409 -8.16 22.67 25.71
N GLY A 410 -9.01 23.68 25.54
CA GLY A 410 -8.71 25.08 25.85
C GLY A 410 -8.75 25.42 27.34
N GLY A 411 -9.15 24.48 28.21
CA GLY A 411 -9.14 24.60 29.67
C GLY A 411 -10.41 25.19 30.29
N ALA A 412 -11.39 25.59 29.49
CA ALA A 412 -12.67 26.09 30.01
C ALA A 412 -13.54 24.90 30.48
N PRO A 413 -14.13 24.96 31.69
CA PRO A 413 -15.09 23.96 32.14
C PRO A 413 -16.39 24.10 31.34
N LEU A 414 -16.90 22.98 30.83
CA LEU A 414 -18.23 22.90 30.21
C LEU A 414 -19.11 21.97 31.04
N ASN A 415 -20.37 22.35 31.26
CA ASN A 415 -21.31 21.46 31.91
C ASN A 415 -21.95 20.53 30.88
N VAL A 416 -21.34 19.36 30.69
CA VAL A 416 -21.79 18.34 29.74
C VAL A 416 -22.60 17.29 30.47
N ARG A 417 -23.87 17.11 30.07
CA ARG A 417 -24.73 16.00 30.51
C ARG A 417 -25.00 15.08 29.33
N ARG A 418 -24.89 13.77 29.54
CA ARG A 418 -25.16 12.76 28.52
C ARG A 418 -26.20 11.76 29.01
N ALA A 419 -27.19 11.43 28.17
CA ALA A 419 -28.16 10.37 28.43
C ALA A 419 -28.42 9.60 27.13
N GLY A 420 -27.77 8.45 26.95
CA GLY A 420 -27.77 7.75 25.67
C GLY A 420 -27.09 8.57 24.57
N ASP A 421 -27.78 8.76 23.44
CA ASP A 421 -27.32 9.59 22.33
C ASP A 421 -27.63 11.09 22.54
N ASP A 422 -28.43 11.44 23.54
CA ASP A 422 -28.72 12.82 23.87
C ASP A 422 -27.56 13.47 24.63
N LEU A 423 -27.17 14.66 24.16
CA LEU A 423 -26.11 15.46 24.76
C LEU A 423 -26.66 16.85 25.11
N TRP A 424 -26.39 17.32 26.32
CA TRP A 424 -26.62 18.71 26.72
C TRP A 424 -25.31 19.38 27.10
N VAL A 425 -25.13 20.62 26.66
CA VAL A 425 -23.97 21.45 27.00
C VAL A 425 -24.49 22.77 27.53
N ASP A 426 -24.11 23.09 28.78
CA ASP A 426 -24.54 24.31 29.47
C ASP A 426 -26.06 24.51 29.41
N GLY A 427 -26.82 23.40 29.54
CA GLY A 427 -28.28 23.37 29.52
C GLY A 427 -28.92 23.35 28.14
N ARG A 428 -28.17 23.43 27.04
CA ARG A 428 -28.70 23.36 25.67
C ARG A 428 -28.62 21.94 25.12
N ALA A 429 -29.71 21.46 24.53
CA ALA A 429 -29.72 20.19 23.82
C ALA A 429 -28.87 20.29 22.55
N MET A 430 -28.11 19.23 22.27
CA MET A 430 -27.25 19.13 21.12
C MET A 430 -27.69 17.94 20.27
N ARG A 431 -27.75 18.13 18.96
CA ARG A 431 -28.02 17.09 17.98
C ARG A 431 -26.70 16.52 17.47
N LEU A 432 -26.57 15.20 17.51
CA LEU A 432 -25.47 14.50 16.84
C LEU A 432 -25.62 14.64 15.32
N VAL A 433 -24.56 15.11 14.67
CA VAL A 433 -24.41 15.12 13.22
C VAL A 433 -23.48 13.97 12.87
N ALA A 434 -23.99 13.04 12.06
CA ALA A 434 -23.21 11.91 11.58
C ALA A 434 -22.11 12.43 10.65
N ILE A 435 -20.86 12.34 11.10
CA ILE A 435 -19.67 12.63 10.30
C ILE A 435 -18.74 11.41 10.33
N PRO A 436 -17.95 11.18 9.28
CA PRO A 436 -17.01 10.07 9.23
C PRO A 436 -15.84 10.28 10.21
N GLY A 437 -15.38 9.20 10.83
CA GLY A 437 -14.15 9.16 11.64
C GLY A 437 -14.40 9.18 13.16
N ALA A 438 -13.33 9.47 13.90
CA ALA A 438 -13.29 9.43 15.37
C ALA A 438 -13.95 10.64 16.07
N VAL A 439 -14.24 11.71 15.33
CA VAL A 439 -14.85 12.92 15.89
C VAL A 439 -16.36 12.83 15.73
N ARG A 440 -17.11 13.02 16.82
CA ARG A 440 -18.56 13.20 16.78
C ARG A 440 -18.86 14.69 16.78
N LEU A 441 -19.69 15.14 15.85
CA LEU A 441 -20.10 16.54 15.78
C LEU A 441 -21.44 16.71 16.49
N PHE A 442 -21.50 17.63 17.44
CA PHE A 442 -22.73 18.02 18.10
C PHE A 442 -23.03 19.48 17.77
N VAL A 443 -24.19 19.74 17.19
CA VAL A 443 -24.68 21.10 16.91
C VAL A 443 -25.79 21.43 17.89
N ALA A 444 -25.86 22.67 18.35
CA ALA A 444 -27.00 23.10 19.15
C ALA A 444 -28.28 22.90 18.34
N THR A 445 -29.32 22.33 18.95
CA THR A 445 -30.66 22.43 18.37
C THR A 445 -31.07 23.88 18.60
N ASP A 446 -30.97 24.72 17.57
CA ASP A 446 -31.59 26.04 17.61
C ASP A 446 -33.07 25.84 18.00
N ALA A 447 -33.49 26.51 19.08
CA ALA A 447 -34.82 26.39 19.65
C ALA A 447 -35.85 27.21 18.85
#